data_AF-A0A2R4JGE6-F1
#
_entry.id   AF-A0A2R4JGE6-F1
#
_cell.length_a   1.000
_cell.length_b   1.000
_cell.length_c   1.000
_cell.angle_alpha   90.00
_cell.angle_beta   90.00
_cell.angle_gamma   90.00
#
_symmetry.space_group_name_H-M   'P 1'
#
loop_
_entity.id
_entity.type
_entity.pdbx_description
1 polymer ?
#
loop_
_entity_poly.entity_id
_entity_poly.type
_entity_poly.pdbx_seq_one_letter_code
_entity_poly.pdbx_strand_id
1 'polypeptide(L)' 'MSEEIRDEGRAQRGAEDILLVLETRGLDVTDHVRERITGCDDPDLLRDWLTRAVTASSAEAIFAEQE' A
#
# COMPACT_ATOMS: atom_id res chain seq x y z
N MET A 1 -4.76 -20.43 -11.78
CA MET A 1 -3.82 -19.96 -12.82
C MET A 1 -4.19 -18.62 -13.45
N SER A 2 -5.31 -18.41 -14.16
CA SER A 2 -5.59 -17.07 -14.74
C SER A 2 -5.99 -15.99 -13.72
N GLU A 3 -6.53 -16.38 -12.57
CA GLU A 3 -6.96 -15.45 -11.52
C GLU A 3 -5.77 -14.99 -10.66
N GLU A 4 -4.91 -15.91 -10.22
CA GLU A 4 -3.68 -15.59 -9.46
C GLU A 4 -2.76 -14.61 -10.19
N ILE A 5 -2.45 -14.85 -11.47
CA ILE A 5 -1.60 -13.93 -12.26
C ILE A 5 -2.22 -12.53 -12.37
N ARG A 6 -3.55 -12.45 -12.42
CA ARG A 6 -4.25 -11.17 -12.48
C ARG A 6 -4.22 -10.47 -11.12
N ASP A 7 -4.31 -11.21 -10.02
CA ASP A 7 -4.33 -10.67 -8.67
C ASP A 7 -2.94 -10.20 -8.24
N GLU A 8 -1.88 -10.96 -8.55
CA GLU A 8 -0.48 -10.55 -8.39
C GLU A 8 -0.20 -9.23 -9.12
N GLY A 9 -0.65 -9.10 -10.36
CA GLY A 9 -0.49 -7.87 -11.14
C GLY A 9 -1.28 -6.67 -10.60
N ARG A 10 -2.40 -6.91 -9.88
CA ARG A 10 -3.14 -5.85 -9.18
C ARG A 10 -2.47 -5.48 -7.87
N ALA A 11 -1.96 -6.46 -7.14
CA ALA A 11 -1.26 -6.24 -5.88
C ALA A 11 0.03 -5.45 -6.08
N GLN A 12 0.87 -5.85 -7.06
CA GLN A 12 2.09 -5.10 -7.39
C GLN A 12 1.80 -3.63 -7.73
N ARG A 13 0.78 -3.38 -8.56
CA ARG A 13 0.36 -2.01 -8.89
C ARG A 13 -0.17 -1.25 -7.68
N GLY A 14 -0.97 -1.89 -6.84
CA GLY A 14 -1.47 -1.29 -5.61
C GLY A 14 -0.34 -0.87 -4.67
N ALA A 15 0.70 -1.71 -4.53
CA ALA A 15 1.88 -1.39 -3.75
C ALA A 15 2.64 -0.16 -4.30
N GLU A 16 2.85 -0.10 -5.62
CA GLU A 16 3.47 1.04 -6.29
C GLU A 16 2.68 2.33 -6.09
N ASP A 17 1.35 2.28 -6.23
CA ASP A 17 0.46 3.43 -6.06
C ASP A 17 0.52 4.00 -4.63
N ILE A 18 0.55 3.15 -3.61
CA ILE A 18 0.68 3.58 -2.21
C ILE A 18 2.01 4.31 -1.99
N LEU A 19 3.12 3.71 -2.43
CA LEU A 19 4.44 4.30 -2.27
C LEU A 19 4.54 5.67 -2.96
N LEU A 20 3.97 5.79 -4.17
CA LEU A 20 3.90 7.06 -4.89
C LEU A 20 3.12 8.13 -4.12
N VAL A 21 1.96 7.76 -3.53
CA VAL A 21 1.17 8.70 -2.72
C VAL A 21 1.94 9.15 -1.47
N LEU A 22 2.58 8.23 -0.75
CA LEU A 22 3.37 8.56 0.44
C LEU A 22 4.54 9.49 0.10
N GLU A 23 5.24 9.23 -1.00
CA GLU A 23 6.32 10.10 -1.50
C GLU A 23 5.79 11.48 -1.90
N THR A 24 4.68 11.52 -2.64
CA THR A 24 4.02 12.78 -3.07
C THR A 24 3.57 13.62 -1.87
N ARG A 25 3.16 12.96 -0.78
CA ARG A 25 2.80 13.58 0.50
C ARG A 25 4.02 14.08 1.30
N GLY A 26 5.24 13.70 0.90
CA GLY A 26 6.46 13.99 1.64
C GLY A 26 6.57 13.21 2.95
N LEU A 27 5.91 12.05 3.05
CA LEU A 27 5.99 11.19 4.23
C LEU A 27 7.25 10.32 4.15
N ASP A 28 7.95 10.20 5.28
CA ASP A 28 9.10 9.31 5.38
C ASP A 28 8.63 7.85 5.31
N VAL A 29 9.04 7.16 4.25
CA VAL A 29 8.75 5.74 4.03
C VAL A 29 9.98 4.95 4.44
N THR A 30 9.93 4.35 5.63
CA THR A 30 10.99 3.46 6.11
C THR A 30 10.99 2.15 5.32
N ASP A 31 12.13 1.46 5.30
CA ASP A 31 12.26 0.18 4.60
C ASP A 31 11.24 -0.85 5.09
N HIS A 32 10.95 -0.89 6.39
CA HIS A 32 9.92 -1.76 6.97
C HIS A 32 8.53 -1.49 6.39
N VAL A 33 8.16 -0.21 6.20
CA VAL A 33 6.87 0.16 5.60
C VAL A 33 6.85 -0.25 4.12
N ARG A 34 7.94 -0.01 3.39
CA ARG A 34 8.06 -0.39 1.99
C ARG A 34 7.94 -1.90 1.81
N GLU A 35 8.69 -2.69 2.57
CA GLU A 35 8.67 -4.15 2.53
C GLU A 35 7.26 -4.70 2.82
N ARG A 36 6.56 -4.11 3.80
CA ARG A 36 5.19 -4.51 4.16
C ARG A 36 4.18 -4.20 3.05
N ILE A 37 4.35 -3.08 2.35
CA ILE A 37 3.50 -2.71 1.21
C ILE A 37 3.77 -3.64 0.02
N THR A 38 5.04 -3.85 -0.34
CA THR A 38 5.42 -4.67 -1.50
C THR A 38 5.22 -6.17 -1.29
N GLY A 39 5.24 -6.63 -0.03
CA GLY A 39 4.99 -8.02 0.33
C GLY A 39 3.52 -8.37 0.54
N CYS A 40 2.60 -7.43 0.25
CA CYS A 40 1.17 -7.68 0.36
C CYS A 40 0.61 -8.13 -1.00
N ASP A 41 0.12 -9.38 -1.06
CA ASP A 41 -0.52 -9.95 -2.25
C ASP A 41 -2.04 -9.74 -2.29
N ASP A 42 -2.59 -8.99 -1.34
CA ASP A 42 -4.03 -8.74 -1.23
C ASP A 42 -4.39 -7.37 -1.84
N PRO A 43 -4.98 -7.35 -3.06
CA PRO A 43 -5.28 -6.10 -3.76
C PRO A 43 -6.39 -5.29 -3.08
N ASP A 44 -7.26 -5.90 -2.27
CA ASP A 44 -8.30 -5.18 -1.54
C ASP A 44 -7.71 -4.48 -0.32
N LEU A 45 -6.79 -5.13 0.40
CA LEU A 45 -6.05 -4.52 1.50
C LEU A 45 -5.18 -3.34 1.01
N LEU A 46 -4.49 -3.51 -0.12
CA LEU A 46 -3.71 -2.43 -0.73
C LEU A 46 -4.59 -1.24 -1.13
N ARG A 47 -5.81 -1.48 -1.61
CA ARG A 47 -6.75 -0.40 -1.94
C ARG A 47 -7.15 0.42 -0.70
N ASP A 48 -7.36 -0.25 0.42
CA ASP A 48 -7.69 0.39 1.69
C ASP A 48 -6.51 1.22 2.22
N TRP A 49 -5.29 0.66 2.20
CA TRP A 49 -4.06 1.40 2.54
C TRP A 49 -3.84 2.61 1.63
N LEU A 50 -4.10 2.50 0.33
CA LEU A 50 -4.02 3.62 -0.61
C LEU A 50 -4.98 4.74 -0.23
N THR A 51 -6.22 4.40 0.12
CA THR A 51 -7.22 5.39 0.55
C THR A 51 -6.76 6.12 1.82
N ARG A 52 -6.15 5.39 2.77
CA ARG A 52 -5.61 5.95 4.01
C ARG A 52 -4.36 6.81 3.77
N ALA A 53 -3.48 6.42 2.85
CA ALA A 53 -2.25 7.14 2.52
C ALA A 53 -2.50 8.60 2.11
N VAL A 54 -3.65 8.89 1.49
CA VAL A 54 -4.06 10.24 1.10
C VAL A 54 -4.22 11.17 2.31
N THR A 55 -4.73 10.66 3.43
CA THR A 55 -5.04 11.44 4.64
C THR A 55 -4.09 11.18 5.81
N ALA A 56 -3.26 10.13 5.72
CA ALA A 56 -2.39 9.71 6.79
C ALA A 56 -1.34 10.78 7.16
N SER A 57 -1.07 10.88 8.47
CA SER A 57 -0.06 11.78 9.03
C SER A 57 1.35 11.19 8.98
N SER A 58 1.47 9.87 8.76
CA SER A 58 2.74 9.14 8.62
C SER A 58 2.53 7.89 7.76
N ALA A 59 3.62 7.36 7.20
CA ALA A 59 3.56 6.16 6.36
C ALA A 59 3.05 4.93 7.13
N GLU A 60 3.34 4.82 8.43
CA GLU A 60 2.86 3.73 9.27
C GLU A 60 1.36 3.82 9.61
N ALA A 61 0.79 5.03 9.62
CA ALA A 61 -0.61 5.24 9.98
C ALA A 61 -1.58 4.61 8.98
N ILE A 62 -1.14 4.28 7.76
CA ILE A 62 -1.97 3.60 6.76
C ILE A 62 -2.35 2.18 7.20
N PHE A 63 -1.55 1.56 8.07
CA PHE A 63 -1.78 0.21 8.58
C PHE A 63 -2.69 0.14 9.80
N ALA A 64 -3.01 1.28 10.43
CA ALA A 64 -3.83 1.30 11.63
C ALA A 64 -5.28 0.96 11.26
N GLU A 65 -5.81 -0.14 11.78
CA GLU A 65 -7.22 -0.51 11.64
C GLU A 65 -8.08 0.55 12.34
N GLN A 66 -9.06 1.10 11.62
CA GLN A 66 -10.09 1.93 12.23
C GLN A 66 -10.98 0.97 13.04
N GLU A 67 -10.89 1.00 14.36
CA GLU A 67 -11.88 0.33 15.25
C GLU A 67 -13.32 0.76 14.92
#